data_AF-A0A812AZB4-F1
#
_entry.id   AF-A0A812AZB4-F1
#
_cell.length_a   1.000
_cell.length_b   1.000
_cell.length_c   1.000
_cell.angle_alpha   90.00
_cell.angle_beta   90.00
_cell.angle_gamma   90.00
#
_symmetry.space_group_name_H-M   'P 1'
#
loop_
_entity.id
_entity.type
_entity.pdbx_description
1 polymer ?
#
loop_
_entity_poly.entity_id
_entity_poly.type
_entity_poly.pdbx_seq_one_letter_code
_entity_poly.pdbx_strand_id
1 'polypeptide(L)'
;MQQKPTFAHIHIFVNDINTYLLHTHTHTSIYLSIYLPIYLSIYLSIYLSMFISIYLSIYLSIYLSIYLWHLGWRQAKLPLSFGGLGLRSAVDLALPAYLSSLSSSHELTDEILGGSSQCFSGSSFEQACSVCAQELLSIPLDTSKQKCWDKIKCEANFTNLRLSLDQPTNINIIYLSIYLSIYLSIYLTLSLSLSLFIYI
;
A
#
# COMPACT_ATOMS: atom_id res chain seq x y z
N MET A 1 -79.04 10.08 54.26
CA MET A 1 -79.72 9.94 52.96
C MET A 1 -78.67 10.08 51.86
N GLN A 2 -78.17 8.98 51.31
CA GLN A 2 -77.31 9.04 50.13
C GLN A 2 -78.20 9.29 48.91
N GLN A 3 -78.06 10.45 48.27
CA GLN A 3 -78.74 10.74 47.01
C GLN A 3 -78.22 9.77 45.94
N LYS A 4 -79.15 9.00 45.36
CA LYS A 4 -78.87 8.06 44.28
C LYS A 4 -78.42 8.87 43.06
N PRO A 5 -77.24 8.59 42.47
CA PRO A 5 -76.75 9.38 41.34
C PRO A 5 -77.75 9.30 40.18
N THR A 6 -78.15 10.45 39.66
CA THR A 6 -79.03 10.51 38.49
C THR A 6 -78.26 10.11 37.25
N PHE A 7 -78.94 9.48 36.28
CA PHE A 7 -78.35 8.98 35.04
C PHE A 7 -77.49 10.03 34.30
N ALA A 8 -77.88 11.30 34.36
CA ALA A 8 -77.14 12.43 33.80
C ALA A 8 -75.75 12.63 34.44
N HIS A 9 -75.61 12.48 35.76
CA HIS A 9 -74.31 12.61 36.45
C HIS A 9 -73.35 11.49 36.05
N ILE A 10 -73.87 10.27 35.87
CA ILE A 10 -73.07 9.13 35.41
C ILE A 10 -72.58 9.39 33.97
N HIS A 11 -73.44 9.91 33.10
CA HIS A 11 -73.08 10.19 31.71
C HIS A 11 -72.04 11.31 31.56
N ILE A 12 -72.13 12.37 32.37
CA ILE A 12 -71.14 13.45 32.40
C ILE A 12 -69.79 12.93 32.92
N PHE A 13 -69.80 12.18 34.02
CA PHE A 13 -68.58 11.59 34.59
C PHE A 13 -67.88 10.63 33.62
N VAL A 14 -68.64 9.81 32.88
CA VAL A 14 -68.10 8.92 31.85
C VAL A 14 -67.49 9.71 30.67
N ASN A 15 -68.12 10.82 30.25
CA ASN A 15 -67.56 11.68 29.20
C ASN A 15 -66.27 12.40 29.63
N ASP A 16 -66.19 12.88 30.87
CA ASP A 16 -64.97 13.52 31.39
C ASP A 16 -63.81 12.52 31.51
N ILE A 17 -64.09 11.28 31.91
CA ILE A 17 -63.08 10.21 31.90
C ILE A 17 -62.63 9.91 30.48
N ASN A 18 -63.57 9.75 29.53
CA ASN A 18 -63.24 9.41 28.14
C ASN A 18 -62.41 10.49 27.44
N THR A 19 -62.68 11.77 27.72
CA THR A 19 -61.89 12.89 27.16
C THR A 19 -60.48 12.94 27.72
N TYR A 20 -60.29 12.71 29.03
CA TYR A 20 -58.95 12.57 29.63
C TYR A 20 -58.18 11.36 29.08
N LEU A 21 -58.86 10.22 28.89
CA LEU A 21 -58.25 9.01 28.34
C LEU A 21 -57.83 9.22 26.87
N LEU A 22 -58.66 9.89 26.06
CA LEU A 22 -58.31 10.28 24.69
C LEU A 22 -57.15 11.27 24.65
N HIS A 23 -57.10 12.24 25.56
CA HIS A 23 -56.02 13.23 25.58
C HIS A 23 -54.67 12.61 25.97
N THR A 24 -54.66 11.71 26.95
CA THR A 24 -53.45 10.98 27.36
C THR A 24 -52.98 9.99 26.29
N HIS A 25 -53.91 9.29 25.62
CA HIS A 25 -53.60 8.39 24.51
C HIS A 25 -53.05 9.14 23.29
N THR A 26 -53.57 10.33 22.97
CA THR A 26 -53.03 11.14 21.85
C THR A 26 -51.65 11.71 22.15
N HIS A 27 -51.39 12.17 23.38
CA HIS A 27 -50.05 12.63 23.75
C HIS A 27 -49.01 11.52 23.72
N THR A 28 -49.32 10.36 24.29
CA THR A 28 -48.42 9.20 24.31
C THR A 28 -48.19 8.64 22.91
N SER A 29 -49.23 8.59 22.07
CA SER A 29 -49.08 8.12 20.69
C SER A 29 -48.25 9.08 19.83
N ILE A 30 -48.43 10.40 19.99
CA ILE A 30 -47.64 11.41 19.27
C ILE A 30 -46.18 11.36 19.73
N TYR A 31 -45.94 11.25 21.04
CA TYR A 31 -44.58 11.14 21.57
C TYR A 31 -43.87 9.90 21.02
N LEU A 32 -44.51 8.72 21.11
CA LEU A 32 -43.93 7.47 20.66
C LEU A 32 -43.75 7.41 19.13
N SER A 33 -44.72 7.92 18.38
CA SER A 33 -44.67 7.95 16.91
C SER A 33 -43.64 8.92 16.35
N ILE A 34 -43.17 9.89 17.13
CA ILE A 34 -42.10 10.83 16.73
C ILE A 34 -40.75 10.36 17.27
N TYR A 35 -40.64 10.06 18.57
CA TYR A 35 -39.36 9.69 19.18
C TYR A 35 -38.79 8.37 18.67
N LEU A 36 -39.64 7.35 18.51
CA LEU A 36 -39.18 6.01 18.12
C LEU A 36 -38.56 5.98 16.72
N PRO A 37 -39.17 6.55 15.65
CA PRO A 37 -38.52 6.57 14.35
C PRO A 37 -37.29 7.47 14.30
N ILE A 38 -37.25 8.57 15.07
CA ILE A 38 -36.07 9.42 15.16
C ILE A 38 -34.91 8.62 15.77
N TYR A 39 -35.11 8.01 16.94
CA TYR A 39 -34.08 7.21 17.60
C TYR A 39 -33.61 6.05 16.71
N LEU A 40 -34.54 5.33 16.07
CA LEU A 40 -34.21 4.23 15.18
C LEU A 40 -33.44 4.70 13.94
N SER A 41 -33.82 5.84 13.36
CA SER A 41 -33.12 6.42 12.20
C SER A 41 -31.69 6.84 12.54
N ILE A 42 -31.49 7.43 13.72
CA ILE A 42 -30.17 7.82 14.22
C ILE A 42 -29.32 6.57 14.43
N TYR A 43 -29.83 5.57 15.17
CA TYR A 43 -29.11 4.33 15.42
C TYR A 43 -28.72 3.62 14.12
N LEU A 44 -29.66 3.49 13.18
CA LEU A 44 -29.42 2.82 11.91
C LEU A 44 -28.43 3.59 11.03
N SER A 45 -28.51 4.92 11.00
CA SER A 45 -27.59 5.76 10.24
C SER A 45 -26.16 5.66 10.77
N ILE A 46 -25.98 5.64 12.09
CA ILE A 46 -24.66 5.47 12.73
C ILE A 46 -24.11 4.08 12.43
N TYR A 47 -24.93 3.03 12.60
CA TYR A 47 -24.51 1.66 12.34
C TYR A 47 -24.07 1.47 10.88
N LEU A 48 -24.87 1.95 9.93
CA LEU A 48 -24.59 1.82 8.50
C LEU A 48 -23.37 2.65 8.09
N SER A 49 -23.23 3.87 8.63
CA SER A 49 -22.08 4.75 8.41
C SER A 49 -20.79 4.10 8.91
N MET A 50 -20.81 3.50 10.11
CA MET A 50 -19.65 2.77 10.63
C MET A 50 -19.27 1.60 9.74
N PHE A 51 -20.24 0.78 9.34
CA PHE A 51 -19.97 -0.40 8.51
C PHE A 51 -19.32 0.00 7.17
N ILE A 52 -19.87 1.02 6.51
CA ILE A 52 -19.34 1.54 5.24
C ILE A 52 -17.96 2.17 5.41
N SER A 53 -17.75 2.94 6.48
CA SER A 53 -16.47 3.58 6.77
C SER A 53 -15.37 2.55 6.99
N ILE A 54 -15.64 1.52 7.78
CA ILE A 54 -14.69 0.43 8.04
C ILE A 54 -14.36 -0.29 6.73
N TYR A 55 -15.39 -0.70 5.97
CA TYR A 55 -15.20 -1.41 4.70
C TYR A 55 -14.35 -0.59 3.70
N LEU A 56 -14.68 0.68 3.53
CA LEU A 56 -13.98 1.56 2.60
C LEU A 56 -12.54 1.85 3.06
N SER A 57 -12.32 2.01 4.38
CA SER A 57 -10.98 2.23 4.93
C SER A 57 -10.06 1.03 4.70
N ILE A 58 -10.58 -0.19 4.87
CA ILE A 58 -9.84 -1.42 4.61
C ILE A 58 -9.50 -1.51 3.13
N TYR A 59 -10.49 -1.33 2.26
CA TYR A 59 -10.28 -1.41 0.82
C TYR A 59 -9.24 -0.39 0.33
N LEU A 60 -9.36 0.86 0.78
CA LEU A 60 -8.45 1.94 0.38
C LEU A 60 -7.04 1.74 0.94
N SER A 61 -6.90 1.26 2.19
CA SER A 61 -5.59 0.98 2.80
C SER A 61 -4.83 -0.10 2.03
N ILE A 62 -5.52 -1.18 1.63
CA ILE A 62 -4.94 -2.26 0.83
C ILE A 62 -4.53 -1.72 -0.54
N TYR A 63 -5.43 -1.03 -1.23
CA TYR A 63 -5.14 -0.50 -2.56
C TYR A 63 -3.94 0.46 -2.55
N LEU A 64 -3.91 1.39 -1.59
CA LEU A 64 -2.84 2.38 -1.48
C LEU A 64 -1.51 1.73 -1.11
N SER A 65 -1.51 0.71 -0.23
CA SER A 65 -0.29 -0.03 0.13
C SER A 65 0.33 -0.74 -1.08
N ILE A 66 -0.49 -1.40 -1.91
CA ILE A 66 -0.05 -2.08 -3.13
C ILE A 66 0.48 -1.06 -4.15
N TYR A 67 -0.23 0.06 -4.31
CA TYR A 67 0.16 1.11 -5.24
C TYR A 67 1.50 1.76 -4.86
N LEU A 68 1.65 2.15 -3.60
CA LEU A 68 2.89 2.75 -3.07
C LEU A 68 4.06 1.78 -3.14
N TRP A 69 3.84 0.50 -2.85
CA TRP A 69 4.85 -0.54 -3.03
C TRP A 69 5.33 -0.57 -4.48
N HIS A 70 4.41 -0.70 -5.44
CA HIS A 70 4.76 -0.75 -6.85
C HIS A 70 5.48 0.52 -7.34
N LEU A 71 5.07 1.70 -6.87
CA LEU A 71 5.72 2.97 -7.19
C LEU A 71 7.12 3.07 -6.59
N GLY A 72 7.30 2.72 -5.32
CA GLY A 72 8.61 2.68 -4.67
C GLY A 72 9.58 1.77 -5.42
N TRP A 73 9.10 0.63 -5.91
CA TRP A 73 9.88 -0.27 -6.76
C TRP A 73 10.23 0.32 -8.13
N ARG A 74 9.29 1.00 -8.79
CA ARG A 74 9.60 1.72 -10.04
C ARG A 74 10.64 2.80 -9.81
N GLN A 75 10.53 3.54 -8.71
CA GLN A 75 11.45 4.61 -8.35
C GLN A 75 12.84 4.07 -7.99
N ALA A 76 12.92 2.95 -7.27
CA ALA A 76 14.17 2.26 -6.95
C ALA A 76 14.83 1.61 -8.19
N LYS A 77 14.03 1.21 -9.19
CA LYS A 77 14.53 0.65 -10.46
C LYS A 77 15.21 1.70 -11.36
N LEU A 78 14.79 2.97 -11.26
CA LEU A 78 15.33 4.04 -12.12
C LEU A 78 16.83 4.28 -11.92
N PRO A 79 17.36 4.47 -10.70
CA PRO A 79 18.80 4.56 -10.45
C PRO A 79 19.56 3.33 -10.99
N LEU A 80 19.05 2.11 -10.73
CA LEU A 80 19.69 0.86 -11.17
C LEU A 80 19.82 0.77 -12.70
N SER A 81 18.79 1.19 -13.44
CA SER A 81 18.80 1.15 -14.91
C SER A 81 19.78 2.14 -15.58
N PHE A 82 20.25 3.14 -14.83
CA PHE A 82 21.17 4.18 -15.33
C PHE A 82 22.48 4.27 -14.54
N GLY A 83 22.82 3.26 -13.72
CA GLY A 83 24.05 3.25 -12.92
C GLY A 83 24.07 4.29 -11.79
N GLY A 84 22.91 4.78 -11.34
CA GLY A 84 22.73 5.81 -10.33
C GLY A 84 22.68 5.32 -8.88
N LEU A 85 23.00 6.28 -7.98
CA LEU A 85 23.00 6.25 -6.50
C LEU A 85 23.81 5.11 -5.85
N GLY A 86 25.13 5.26 -5.87
CA GLY A 86 26.02 4.69 -4.84
C GLY A 86 26.25 3.17 -4.86
N LEU A 87 25.62 2.43 -5.78
CA LEU A 87 25.85 0.98 -5.94
C LEU A 87 27.11 0.64 -6.74
N ARG A 88 27.62 1.58 -7.55
CA ARG A 88 28.85 1.36 -8.32
C ARG A 88 30.04 1.84 -7.51
N SER A 89 30.90 0.92 -7.09
CA SER A 89 32.25 1.27 -6.68
C SER A 89 33.04 1.73 -7.91
N ALA A 90 34.00 2.64 -7.73
CA ALA A 90 34.94 3.00 -8.80
C ALA A 90 35.67 1.75 -9.34
N VAL A 91 35.88 0.76 -8.47
CA VAL A 91 36.47 -0.54 -8.82
C VAL A 91 35.56 -1.34 -9.76
N ASP A 92 34.24 -1.28 -9.58
CA ASP A 92 33.28 -2.01 -10.40
C ASP A 92 33.16 -1.49 -11.83
N LEU A 93 33.48 -0.21 -12.05
CA LEU A 93 33.45 0.44 -13.36
C LEU A 93 34.73 0.15 -14.18
N ALA A 94 35.84 -0.16 -13.50
CA ALA A 94 37.12 -0.39 -14.13
C ALA A 94 37.09 -1.63 -15.05
N LEU A 95 36.40 -2.71 -14.64
CA LEU A 95 36.36 -3.97 -15.39
C LEU A 95 35.61 -3.82 -16.75
N PRO A 96 34.38 -3.26 -16.80
CA PRO A 96 33.69 -2.97 -18.07
C PRO A 96 34.45 -1.99 -18.98
N ALA A 97 35.07 -0.97 -18.40
CA ALA A 97 35.85 0.02 -19.13
C ALA A 97 37.11 -0.62 -19.77
N TYR A 98 37.82 -1.46 -19.02
CA TYR A 98 38.99 -2.18 -19.50
C TYR A 98 38.64 -3.13 -20.67
N LEU A 99 37.60 -3.95 -20.51
CA LEU A 99 37.20 -4.92 -21.56
C LEU A 99 36.68 -4.24 -22.83
N SER A 100 35.91 -3.15 -22.68
CA SER A 100 35.44 -2.37 -23.84
C SER A 100 36.58 -1.65 -24.56
N SER A 101 37.54 -1.07 -23.82
CA SER A 101 38.73 -0.48 -24.40
C SER A 101 39.56 -1.51 -25.15
N LEU A 102 39.83 -2.68 -24.54
CA LEU A 102 40.66 -3.71 -25.16
C LEU A 102 40.03 -4.24 -26.44
N SER A 103 38.73 -4.58 -26.42
CA SER A 103 38.03 -5.05 -27.62
C SER A 103 37.99 -4.01 -28.74
N SER A 104 37.92 -2.72 -28.41
CA SER A 104 37.99 -1.64 -29.40
C SER A 104 39.39 -1.44 -29.99
N SER A 105 40.44 -1.66 -29.19
CA SER A 105 41.83 -1.48 -29.64
C SER A 105 42.42 -2.73 -30.28
N HIS A 106 41.87 -3.92 -30.00
CA HIS A 106 42.43 -5.21 -30.40
C HIS A 106 42.67 -5.30 -31.92
N GLU A 107 41.68 -4.90 -32.72
CA GLU A 107 41.75 -4.94 -34.19
C GLU A 107 42.87 -4.04 -34.72
N LEU A 108 42.99 -2.81 -34.20
CA LEU A 108 44.05 -1.88 -34.55
C LEU A 108 45.43 -2.33 -34.07
N THR A 109 45.52 -2.90 -32.86
CA THR A 109 46.79 -3.39 -32.32
C THR A 109 47.31 -4.60 -33.07
N ASP A 110 46.42 -5.48 -33.55
CA ASP A 110 46.80 -6.65 -34.35
C ASP A 110 47.33 -6.24 -35.73
N GLU A 111 46.71 -5.22 -36.36
CA GLU A 111 47.21 -4.65 -37.61
C GLU A 111 48.60 -4.02 -37.45
N ILE A 112 48.84 -3.27 -36.37
CA ILE A 112 50.10 -2.56 -36.12
C ILE A 112 51.22 -3.52 -35.71
N LEU A 113 50.92 -4.51 -34.87
CA LEU A 113 51.91 -5.43 -34.31
C LEU A 113 52.13 -6.70 -35.16
N GLY A 114 51.42 -6.85 -36.28
CA GLY A 114 51.68 -7.90 -37.27
C GLY A 114 51.63 -9.32 -36.68
N GLY A 115 50.67 -9.60 -35.80
CA GLY A 115 50.50 -10.93 -35.19
C GLY A 115 51.53 -11.30 -34.11
N SER A 116 52.40 -10.38 -33.69
CA SER A 116 53.34 -10.59 -32.56
C SER A 116 52.71 -10.35 -31.18
N SER A 117 51.38 -10.50 -31.06
CA SER A 117 50.58 -10.17 -29.88
C SER A 117 50.58 -11.26 -28.78
N GLN A 118 51.74 -11.84 -28.48
CA GLN A 118 51.92 -12.66 -27.27
C GLN A 118 52.11 -11.83 -25.99
N CYS A 119 52.23 -10.50 -26.10
CA CYS A 119 52.60 -9.66 -24.95
C CYS A 119 51.42 -9.22 -24.06
N PHE A 120 50.16 -9.34 -24.51
CA PHE A 120 48.99 -8.84 -23.77
C PHE A 120 47.84 -9.85 -23.58
N SER A 121 47.93 -11.04 -24.18
CA SER A 121 46.79 -11.95 -24.34
C SER A 121 46.63 -13.02 -23.25
N GLY A 122 47.60 -13.23 -22.37
CA GLY A 122 47.54 -14.35 -21.44
C GLY A 122 46.82 -14.07 -20.11
N SER A 123 47.45 -13.30 -19.22
CA SER A 123 47.06 -13.33 -17.81
C SER A 123 45.94 -12.35 -17.45
N SER A 124 46.04 -11.07 -17.82
CA SER A 124 45.10 -10.05 -17.33
C SER A 124 43.74 -10.09 -18.02
N PHE A 125 43.70 -10.42 -19.32
CA PHE A 125 42.44 -10.53 -20.05
C PHE A 125 41.64 -11.77 -19.65
N GLU A 126 42.29 -12.93 -19.56
CA GLU A 126 41.63 -14.16 -19.09
C GLU A 126 41.19 -14.03 -17.63
N GLN A 127 41.99 -13.39 -16.77
CA GLN A 127 41.58 -13.07 -15.40
C GLN A 127 40.37 -12.12 -15.38
N ALA A 128 40.40 -11.03 -16.16
CA ALA A 128 39.28 -10.09 -16.23
C ALA A 128 38.01 -10.76 -16.76
N CYS A 129 38.12 -11.62 -17.79
CA CYS A 129 37.02 -12.42 -18.31
C CYS A 129 36.51 -13.45 -17.30
N SER A 130 37.38 -14.08 -16.52
CA SER A 130 36.99 -15.05 -15.48
C SER A 130 36.23 -14.38 -14.32
N VAL A 131 36.66 -13.19 -13.89
CA VAL A 131 35.96 -12.38 -12.89
C VAL A 131 34.63 -11.88 -13.45
N CYS A 132 34.62 -11.43 -14.71
CA CYS A 132 33.39 -11.09 -15.43
C CYS A 132 32.41 -12.26 -15.48
N ALA A 133 32.87 -13.46 -15.79
CA ALA A 133 32.03 -14.65 -15.92
C ALA A 133 31.39 -15.09 -14.58
N GLN A 134 32.01 -14.74 -13.45
CA GLN A 134 31.43 -14.98 -12.13
C GLN A 134 30.33 -13.97 -11.78
N GLU A 135 30.43 -12.73 -12.27
CA GLU A 135 29.49 -11.64 -11.95
C GLU A 135 28.40 -11.41 -13.00
N LEU A 136 28.61 -11.80 -14.26
CA LEU A 136 27.72 -11.49 -15.39
C LEU A 136 26.93 -12.72 -15.86
N LEU A 137 25.64 -12.48 -16.13
CA LEU A 137 24.73 -13.47 -16.73
C LEU A 137 25.04 -13.80 -18.20
N SER A 138 25.68 -12.90 -18.96
CA SER A 138 26.01 -13.09 -20.39
C SER A 138 27.05 -12.08 -20.92
N ILE A 139 27.68 -12.41 -22.06
CA ILE A 139 28.61 -11.52 -22.78
C ILE A 139 27.80 -10.65 -23.77
N PRO A 140 28.06 -9.33 -23.88
CA PRO A 140 27.34 -8.46 -24.80
C PRO A 140 27.66 -8.75 -26.27
N LEU A 141 26.68 -8.57 -27.17
CA LEU A 141 26.87 -8.68 -28.63
C LEU A 141 27.89 -7.66 -29.17
N ASP A 142 27.84 -6.42 -28.66
CA ASP A 142 28.79 -5.35 -28.97
C ASP A 142 29.77 -5.19 -27.80
N THR A 143 30.93 -5.84 -27.88
CA THR A 143 31.95 -5.79 -26.82
C THR A 143 32.68 -4.45 -26.76
N SER A 144 32.73 -3.69 -27.85
CA SER A 144 33.44 -2.42 -27.94
C SER A 144 32.79 -1.26 -27.18
N LYS A 145 31.50 -1.37 -26.82
CA LYS A 145 30.76 -0.29 -26.15
C LYS A 145 30.66 -0.57 -24.65
N GLN A 146 31.24 0.31 -23.84
CA GLN A 146 31.15 0.24 -22.36
C GLN A 146 29.70 0.16 -21.86
N LYS A 147 28.78 0.90 -22.50
CA LYS A 147 27.35 0.91 -22.13
C LYS A 147 26.70 -0.49 -22.20
N CYS A 148 27.17 -1.36 -23.09
CA CYS A 148 26.64 -2.71 -23.24
C CYS A 148 27.02 -3.60 -22.04
N TRP A 149 28.28 -3.53 -21.60
CA TRP A 149 28.76 -4.22 -20.40
C TRP A 149 28.08 -3.70 -19.13
N ASP A 150 27.94 -2.38 -19.03
CA ASP A 150 27.28 -1.70 -17.92
C ASP A 150 25.82 -2.14 -17.73
N LYS A 151 25.11 -2.39 -18.84
CA LYS A 151 23.71 -2.83 -18.81
C LYS A 151 23.58 -4.21 -18.17
N ILE A 152 24.47 -5.14 -18.53
CA ILE A 152 24.41 -6.52 -18.04
C ILE A 152 24.78 -6.59 -16.55
N LYS A 153 25.82 -5.85 -16.11
CA LYS A 153 26.20 -5.78 -14.68
C LYS A 153 25.09 -5.15 -13.84
N CYS A 154 24.43 -4.10 -14.34
CA CYS A 154 23.26 -3.52 -13.66
C CYS A 154 22.08 -4.49 -13.57
N GLU A 155 21.85 -5.30 -14.61
CA GLU A 155 20.76 -6.29 -14.64
C GLU A 155 21.00 -7.43 -13.64
N ALA A 156 22.24 -7.93 -13.54
CA ALA A 156 22.65 -8.94 -12.55
C ALA A 156 22.50 -8.41 -11.10
N ASN A 157 22.94 -7.18 -10.84
CA ASN A 157 22.76 -6.56 -9.52
C ASN A 157 21.29 -6.34 -9.18
N PHE A 158 20.47 -5.96 -10.17
CA PHE A 158 19.02 -5.85 -9.99
C PHE A 158 18.38 -7.19 -9.62
N THR A 159 18.77 -8.29 -10.26
CA THR A 159 18.25 -9.63 -9.91
C THR A 159 18.64 -10.05 -8.50
N ASN A 160 19.88 -9.78 -8.07
CA ASN A 160 20.34 -10.09 -6.71
C ASN A 160 19.61 -9.28 -5.64
N LEU A 161 19.40 -7.98 -5.89
CA LEU A 161 18.63 -7.12 -4.99
C LEU A 161 17.17 -7.59 -4.90
N ARG A 162 16.55 -7.97 -6.03
CA ARG A 162 15.19 -8.51 -6.04
C ARG A 162 15.06 -9.75 -5.14
N LEU A 163 15.98 -10.71 -5.27
CA LEU A 163 16.00 -11.91 -4.43
C LEU A 163 16.21 -11.59 -2.94
N SER A 164 17.02 -10.58 -2.63
CA SER A 164 17.27 -10.13 -1.25
C SER A 164 16.05 -9.43 -0.64
N LEU A 165 15.22 -8.76 -1.46
CA LEU A 165 14.04 -8.06 -1.00
C LEU A 165 12.79 -8.95 -0.93
N ASP A 166 12.69 -10.00 -1.76
CA ASP A 166 11.63 -11.01 -1.69
C ASP A 166 11.73 -11.90 -0.43
N GLN A 167 12.70 -11.64 0.46
CA GLN A 167 12.81 -12.27 1.77
C GLN A 167 11.53 -12.04 2.61
N PRO A 168 11.08 -13.06 3.37
CA PRO A 168 9.81 -13.03 4.10
C PRO A 168 9.74 -11.92 5.16
N THR A 169 10.87 -11.39 5.60
CA THR A 169 10.97 -10.29 6.57
C THR A 169 10.35 -8.99 6.05
N ASN A 170 10.53 -8.66 4.77
CA ASN A 170 9.94 -7.47 4.16
C ASN A 170 8.43 -7.60 3.97
N ILE A 171 7.97 -8.81 3.64
CA ILE A 171 6.54 -9.13 3.57
C ILE A 171 5.89 -8.89 4.93
N ASN A 172 6.53 -9.33 6.03
CA ASN A 172 6.04 -9.09 7.38
C ASN A 172 5.92 -7.60 7.74
N ILE A 173 6.84 -6.74 7.26
CA ILE A 173 6.76 -5.28 7.49
C ILE A 173 5.53 -4.69 6.80
N ILE A 174 5.24 -5.12 5.57
CA ILE A 174 4.05 -4.69 4.82
C ILE A 174 2.78 -5.13 5.56
N TYR A 175 2.70 -6.40 5.97
CA TYR A 175 1.55 -6.90 6.76
C TYR A 175 1.37 -6.12 8.06
N LEU A 176 2.45 -5.83 8.78
CA LEU A 176 2.39 -5.05 10.03
C LEU A 176 1.89 -3.63 9.78
N SER A 177 2.33 -2.97 8.71
CA SER A 177 1.86 -1.63 8.33
C SER A 177 0.37 -1.61 7.97
N ILE A 178 -0.10 -2.61 7.23
CA ILE A 178 -1.51 -2.74 6.86
C ILE A 178 -2.34 -2.98 8.13
N TYR A 179 -1.91 -3.92 8.98
CA TYR A 179 -2.58 -4.23 10.24
C TYR A 179 -2.71 -2.98 11.14
N LEU A 180 -1.63 -2.21 11.29
CA LEU A 180 -1.63 -0.99 12.09
C LEU A 180 -2.56 0.09 11.50
N SER A 181 -2.60 0.22 10.17
CA SER A 181 -3.49 1.18 9.49
C SER A 181 -4.97 0.84 9.68
N ILE A 182 -5.32 -0.45 9.62
CA ILE A 182 -6.68 -0.95 9.86
C ILE A 182 -7.05 -0.80 11.33
N TYR A 183 -6.13 -1.12 12.25
CA TYR A 183 -6.38 -0.94 13.68
C TYR A 183 -6.65 0.53 14.03
N LEU A 184 -5.86 1.45 13.46
CA LEU A 184 -6.04 2.89 13.68
C LEU A 184 -7.36 3.40 13.08
N SER A 185 -7.77 2.92 11.90
CA SER A 185 -9.05 3.33 11.30
C SER A 185 -10.26 2.83 12.11
N ILE A 186 -10.21 1.60 12.62
CA ILE A 186 -11.23 1.05 13.51
C ILE A 186 -11.28 1.83 14.83
N TYR A 187 -10.14 2.12 15.44
CA TYR A 187 -10.09 2.88 16.68
C TYR A 187 -10.67 4.29 16.52
N LEU A 188 -10.29 5.00 15.45
CA LEU A 188 -10.77 6.34 15.18
C LEU A 188 -12.28 6.37 14.93
N THR A 189 -12.81 5.43 14.14
CA THR A 189 -14.26 5.32 13.85
C THR A 189 -15.07 4.98 15.08
N LEU A 190 -14.58 4.07 15.93
CA LEU A 190 -15.22 3.73 17.21
C LEU A 190 -15.19 4.91 18.19
N SER A 191 -14.09 5.66 18.25
CA SER A 191 -13.99 6.84 19.13
C SER A 191 -14.97 7.95 18.72
N LEU A 192 -15.13 8.18 17.41
CA LEU A 192 -16.08 9.16 16.88
C LEU A 192 -17.53 8.76 17.17
N SER A 193 -17.88 7.49 16.97
CA SER A 193 -19.25 7.01 17.21
C SER A 193 -19.60 7.05 18.70
N LEU A 194 -18.66 6.70 19.59
CA LEU A 194 -18.85 6.82 21.04
C LEU A 194 -19.05 8.29 21.46
N SER A 195 -18.29 9.21 20.88
CA SER A 195 -18.45 10.65 21.15
C SER A 195 -19.82 11.18 20.71
N LEU A 196 -20.33 10.75 19.55
CA LEU A 196 -21.66 11.11 19.08
C LEU A 196 -22.75 10.55 20.00
N PHE A 197 -22.56 9.34 20.53
CA PHE A 197 -23.52 8.71 21.45
C PHE A 197 -23.57 9.38 22.82
N ILE A 198 -22.51 10.04 23.26
CA ILE A 198 -22.48 10.80 24.54
C ILE A 198 -23.18 12.16 24.40
N TYR A 199 -23.25 12.72 23.18
CA TYR A 199 -23.84 14.03 22.90
C TYR A 199 -25.32 13.98 22.45
N ILE A 200 -25.90 12.78 22.29
CA ILE A 200 -27.33 12.53 21.98
C ILE A 200 -28.03 12.01 23.23
#